data_AF-A0A3M1HLJ3-F1
#
_entry.id   AF-A0A3M1HLJ3-F1
#
_cell.length_a   1.000
_cell.length_b   1.000
_cell.length_c   1.000
_cell.angle_alpha   90.00
_cell.angle_beta   90.00
_cell.angle_gamma   90.00
#
_symmetry.space_group_name_H-M   'P 1'
#
loop_
_entity.id
_entity.type
_entity.pdbx_description
1 polymer ?
#
loop_
_entity_poly.entity_id
_entity_poly.type
_entity_poly.pdbx_seq_one_letter_code
_entity_poly.pdbx_strand_id
1 'polypeptide(L)'
;MNVTVRLTDDRYRTYPFGVIGVGTPLTIFLESELVFYADYAAPAGWCRRIGDVQPLQLTQLTQDRYAFCGRVRDLYSDRTTSDTCHHVLLDCTLPLNLIVAELEPRRQIASPAAPFAVGDLLTGIVHLTPLWEDVSVPPVGEPVQAVVRRIERLVMRPGPGFASYRSESELPHPELAPDQVYLTLDISTSPLSFRTDGAR
;
A
#
# COMPACT_ATOMS: atom_id res chain seq x y z
N MET A 1 -14.04 -4.88 2.26
CA MET A 1 -12.90 -5.27 3.13
C MET A 1 -12.27 -3.99 3.64
N ASN A 2 -11.91 -3.91 4.92
CA ASN A 2 -11.32 -2.68 5.46
C ASN A 2 -9.79 -2.71 5.37
N VAL A 3 -9.20 -1.65 4.83
CA VAL A 3 -7.76 -1.41 4.80
C VAL A 3 -7.48 -0.01 5.34
N THR A 4 -6.59 0.09 6.31
CA THR A 4 -6.10 1.35 6.86
C THR A 4 -4.76 1.66 6.22
N VAL A 5 -4.66 2.82 5.60
CA VAL A 5 -3.47 3.27 4.88
C VAL A 5 -3.00 4.61 5.41
N ARG A 6 -1.69 4.85 5.34
CA ARG A 6 -1.12 6.14 5.69
C ARG A 6 -1.19 7.09 4.49
N LEU A 7 -1.67 8.31 4.71
CA LEU A 7 -1.49 9.42 3.78
C LEU A 7 -0.17 10.10 4.10
N THR A 8 0.75 10.11 3.14
CA THR A 8 1.96 10.94 3.24
C THR A 8 1.61 12.41 3.01
N ASP A 9 2.43 13.33 3.53
CA ASP A 9 2.26 14.78 3.34
C ASP A 9 2.11 15.15 1.86
N ASP A 10 2.94 14.55 1.00
CA ASP A 10 2.90 14.81 -0.45
C ASP A 10 1.55 14.40 -1.05
N ARG A 11 0.97 13.28 -0.60
CA ARG A 11 -0.34 12.80 -1.07
C ARG A 11 -1.48 13.65 -0.51
N TYR A 12 -1.39 14.06 0.76
CA TYR A 12 -2.37 14.96 1.35
C TYR A 12 -2.40 16.32 0.61
N ARG A 13 -1.23 16.84 0.22
CA ARG A 13 -1.11 18.14 -0.49
C ARG A 13 -1.58 18.10 -1.94
N THR A 14 -1.57 16.96 -2.61
CA THR A 14 -2.08 16.81 -3.99
C THR A 14 -3.60 16.93 -4.12
N TYR A 15 -4.32 17.34 -3.07
CA TYR A 15 -5.77 17.52 -3.08
C TYR A 15 -6.13 19.02 -3.29
N PRO A 16 -6.34 19.48 -4.56
CA PRO A 16 -6.52 20.90 -4.87
C PRO A 16 -7.85 21.52 -4.39
N PHE A 17 -8.84 20.70 -3.99
CA PHE A 17 -10.20 21.17 -3.63
C PHE A 17 -10.60 20.98 -2.16
N GLY A 18 -9.67 20.56 -1.30
CA GLY A 18 -9.90 20.47 0.15
C GLY A 18 -10.81 19.31 0.57
N VAL A 19 -10.23 18.45 1.42
CA VAL A 19 -10.89 17.41 2.24
C VAL A 19 -11.30 16.14 1.49
N ILE A 20 -10.45 15.11 1.57
CA ILE A 20 -10.93 13.72 1.58
C ILE A 20 -11.72 13.58 2.87
N GLY A 21 -13.03 13.35 2.77
CA GLY A 21 -13.91 13.20 3.92
C GLY A 21 -14.41 11.77 4.05
N VAL A 22 -15.03 11.46 5.19
CA VAL A 22 -15.77 10.20 5.35
C VAL A 22 -16.91 10.15 4.31
N GLY A 23 -17.02 9.01 3.62
CA GLY A 23 -17.99 8.76 2.56
C GLY A 23 -17.49 9.06 1.16
N THR A 24 -16.31 9.68 1.00
CA THR A 24 -15.73 9.95 -0.32
C THR A 24 -15.42 8.63 -1.04
N PRO A 25 -15.99 8.39 -2.24
CA PRO A 25 -15.58 7.28 -3.10
C PRO A 25 -14.24 7.60 -3.77
N LEU A 26 -13.38 6.59 -3.89
CA LEU A 26 -12.04 6.70 -4.45
C LEU A 26 -11.75 5.51 -5.36
N THR A 27 -11.13 5.77 -6.52
CA THR A 27 -10.37 4.75 -7.24
C THR A 27 -8.91 4.88 -6.86
N ILE A 28 -8.31 3.80 -6.35
CA ILE A 28 -6.92 3.81 -5.88
C ILE A 28 -6.17 2.59 -6.38
N PHE A 29 -4.84 2.64 -6.33
CA PHE A 29 -3.97 1.48 -6.37
C PHE A 29 -3.40 1.27 -4.97
N LEU A 30 -3.42 0.03 -4.48
CA LEU A 30 -2.73 -0.31 -3.25
C LEU A 30 -1.27 -0.59 -3.56
N GLU A 31 -0.38 0.21 -3.02
CA GLU A 31 1.06 0.07 -3.21
C GLU A 31 1.76 -0.14 -1.87
N SER A 32 2.80 -0.97 -1.86
CA SER A 32 3.67 -1.11 -0.70
C SER A 32 4.74 -0.02 -0.67
N GLU A 33 5.21 0.34 0.52
CA GLU A 33 6.55 0.91 0.63
C GLU A 33 7.63 -0.09 0.15
N LEU A 34 8.84 0.40 -0.07
CA LEU A 34 9.97 -0.43 -0.50
C LEU A 34 10.21 -1.56 0.51
N VAL A 35 10.14 -2.80 0.04
CA VAL A 35 10.49 -3.99 0.83
C VAL A 35 11.74 -4.65 0.30
N PHE A 36 12.44 -5.34 1.18
CA PHE A 36 13.67 -6.05 0.82
C PHE A 36 13.46 -7.54 0.70
N TYR A 37 14.02 -8.14 -0.36
CA TYR A 37 13.97 -9.58 -0.55
C TYR A 37 14.91 -10.31 0.43
N ALA A 38 14.35 -11.29 1.16
CA ALA A 38 15.04 -12.22 2.05
C ALA A 38 15.82 -11.59 3.24
N ASP A 39 15.40 -10.42 3.74
CA ASP A 39 16.03 -9.77 4.91
C ASP A 39 15.11 -9.76 6.15
N TYR A 40 15.46 -10.58 7.14
CA TYR A 40 14.75 -10.65 8.43
C TYR A 40 15.17 -9.55 9.43
N ALA A 41 16.29 -8.85 9.16
CA ALA A 41 16.82 -7.81 10.04
C ALA A 41 16.29 -6.41 9.70
N ALA A 42 15.63 -6.24 8.55
CA ALA A 42 15.07 -4.97 8.10
C ALA A 42 13.68 -4.70 8.73
N PRO A 43 13.51 -3.66 9.56
CA PRO A 43 12.22 -3.30 10.14
C PRO A 43 11.27 -2.59 9.14
N ALA A 44 11.75 -2.24 7.95
CA ALA A 44 11.04 -1.47 6.92
C ALA A 44 10.07 -2.31 6.07
N GLY A 45 10.14 -3.63 6.17
CA GLY A 45 9.32 -4.54 5.38
C GLY A 45 10.20 -5.53 4.63
N TRP A 46 9.85 -6.80 4.75
CA TRP A 46 10.60 -7.91 4.18
C TRP A 46 9.67 -8.78 3.36
N CYS A 47 10.22 -9.39 2.32
CA CYS A 47 9.50 -10.28 1.41
C CYS A 47 10.34 -11.53 1.14
N ARG A 48 9.70 -12.69 1.03
CA ARG A 48 10.35 -13.91 0.53
C ARG A 48 9.40 -14.76 -0.29
N ARG A 49 9.96 -15.63 -1.12
CA ARG A 49 9.24 -16.73 -1.75
C ARG A 49 9.02 -17.88 -0.78
N ILE A 50 7.86 -18.53 -0.84
CA ILE A 50 7.54 -19.75 -0.10
C ILE A 50 7.17 -20.90 -1.05
N GLY A 51 7.47 -22.13 -0.63
CA GLY A 51 7.19 -23.34 -1.43
C GLY A 51 5.83 -23.99 -1.15
N ASP A 52 5.29 -23.79 0.05
CA ASP A 52 4.02 -24.41 0.44
C ASP A 52 2.82 -23.57 0.02
N VAL A 53 1.74 -24.24 -0.39
CA VAL A 53 0.47 -23.57 -0.70
C VAL A 53 -0.16 -23.11 0.61
N GLN A 54 -0.06 -21.80 0.86
CA GLN A 54 -0.74 -21.10 1.93
C GLN A 54 -1.97 -20.36 1.35
N PRO A 55 -3.03 -20.13 2.14
CA PRO A 55 -4.15 -19.32 1.68
C PRO A 55 -3.67 -17.91 1.32
N LEU A 56 -4.19 -17.37 0.22
CA LEU A 56 -3.97 -15.98 -0.14
C LEU A 56 -4.67 -15.12 0.91
N GLN A 57 -3.95 -14.15 1.49
CA GLN A 57 -4.49 -13.33 2.56
C GLN A 57 -3.67 -12.06 2.76
N LEU A 58 -4.37 -10.99 3.15
CA LEU A 58 -3.79 -9.76 3.66
C LEU A 58 -4.37 -9.51 5.06
N THR A 59 -3.49 -9.52 6.08
CA THR A 59 -3.89 -9.42 7.48
C THR A 59 -3.25 -8.20 8.13
N GLN A 60 -4.07 -7.34 8.72
CA GLN A 60 -3.58 -6.16 9.45
C GLN A 60 -2.86 -6.60 10.74
N LEU A 61 -1.62 -6.13 10.92
CA LEU A 61 -0.82 -6.37 12.12
C LEU A 61 -0.87 -5.16 13.08
N THR A 62 -0.69 -3.97 12.51
CA THR A 62 -0.79 -2.68 13.21
C THR A 62 -1.58 -1.70 12.34
N GLN A 63 -1.68 -0.44 12.76
CA GLN A 63 -2.54 0.54 12.08
C GLN A 63 -2.28 0.66 10.57
N ASP A 64 -1.03 0.61 10.12
CA ASP A 64 -0.64 0.71 8.71
C ASP A 64 0.27 -0.43 8.23
N ARG A 65 0.48 -1.48 9.05
CA ARG A 65 1.28 -2.65 8.67
C ARG A 65 0.42 -3.87 8.43
N TYR A 66 0.78 -4.60 7.39
CA TYR A 66 0.10 -5.79 6.95
C TYR A 66 1.06 -6.94 6.77
N ALA A 67 0.68 -8.12 7.25
CA ALA A 67 1.24 -9.38 6.78
C ALA A 67 0.50 -9.78 5.51
N PHE A 68 1.25 -10.22 4.49
CA PHE A 68 0.67 -10.71 3.25
C PHE A 68 1.14 -12.14 2.95
N CYS A 69 0.27 -12.88 2.31
CA CYS A 69 0.58 -14.07 1.55
C CYS A 69 -0.19 -13.96 0.23
N GLY A 70 0.53 -13.92 -0.88
CA GLY A 70 -0.10 -13.67 -2.18
C GLY A 70 0.62 -14.33 -3.33
N ARG A 71 -0.09 -14.44 -4.46
CA ARG A 71 0.43 -15.01 -5.70
C ARG A 71 0.83 -13.91 -6.66
N VAL A 72 2.02 -14.04 -7.25
CA VAL A 72 2.49 -13.12 -8.29
C VAL A 72 1.63 -13.27 -9.53
N ARG A 73 0.98 -12.19 -9.95
CA ARG A 73 0.17 -12.10 -11.18
C ARG A 73 0.92 -11.45 -12.32
N ASP A 74 1.74 -10.44 -12.02
CA ASP A 74 2.55 -9.73 -13.01
C ASP A 74 3.81 -9.14 -12.37
N LEU A 75 4.82 -8.84 -13.19
CA LEU A 75 6.08 -8.26 -12.73
C LEU A 75 6.66 -7.27 -13.74
N TYR A 76 7.21 -6.18 -13.22
CA TYR A 76 7.99 -5.21 -13.98
C TYR A 76 9.28 -4.93 -13.21
N SER A 77 10.42 -4.92 -13.91
CA SER A 77 11.72 -4.68 -13.30
C SER A 77 12.29 -3.38 -13.82
N ASP A 78 12.53 -2.43 -12.92
CA ASP A 78 13.27 -1.21 -13.22
C ASP A 78 14.73 -1.41 -12.80
N ARG A 79 15.64 -1.18 -13.74
CA ARG A 79 17.07 -1.33 -13.51
C ARG A 79 17.74 0.02 -13.63
N THR A 80 18.14 0.56 -12.48
CA THR A 80 19.02 1.72 -12.43
C THR A 80 20.49 1.29 -12.40
N THR A 81 21.41 2.23 -12.51
CA THR A 81 22.86 1.95 -12.54
C THR A 81 23.40 1.38 -11.23
N SER A 82 22.73 1.59 -10.09
CA SER A 82 23.15 1.09 -8.77
C SER A 82 22.29 -0.06 -8.25
N ASP A 83 20.98 -0.06 -8.53
CA ASP A 83 20.03 -0.96 -7.88
C ASP A 83 18.96 -1.48 -8.86
N THR A 84 18.52 -2.72 -8.63
CA THR A 84 17.39 -3.33 -9.33
C THR A 84 16.17 -3.31 -8.41
N CYS A 85 15.08 -2.75 -8.89
CA CYS A 85 13.80 -2.70 -8.20
C CYS A 85 12.75 -3.46 -9.02
N HIS A 86 11.95 -4.27 -8.35
CA HIS A 86 10.88 -5.02 -8.97
C HIS A 86 9.53 -4.51 -8.45
N HIS A 87 8.68 -4.08 -9.37
CA HIS A 87 7.26 -3.88 -9.12
C HIS A 87 6.54 -5.20 -9.38
N VAL A 88 5.76 -5.67 -8.42
CA VAL A 88 5.15 -7.00 -8.44
C VAL A 88 3.66 -6.88 -8.14
N LEU A 89 2.82 -7.19 -9.11
CA LEU A 89 1.39 -7.28 -8.87
C LEU A 89 1.09 -8.60 -8.15
N LEU A 90 0.66 -8.50 -6.91
CA LEU A 90 0.35 -9.62 -6.03
C LEU A 90 -1.15 -9.73 -5.81
N ASP A 91 -1.70 -10.93 -5.93
CA ASP A 91 -3.05 -11.24 -5.42
C ASP A 91 -2.94 -11.87 -4.03
N CYS A 92 -3.32 -11.09 -3.01
CA CYS A 92 -3.43 -11.53 -1.63
C CYS A 92 -4.87 -11.33 -1.11
N THR A 93 -5.89 -11.69 -1.93
CA THR A 93 -7.33 -11.35 -1.79
C THR A 93 -7.71 -9.93 -2.19
N LEU A 94 -6.69 -9.10 -2.42
CA LEU A 94 -6.75 -7.79 -3.04
C LEU A 94 -5.53 -7.68 -3.95
N PRO A 95 -5.64 -6.95 -5.09
CA PRO A 95 -4.46 -6.62 -5.87
C PRO A 95 -3.59 -5.62 -5.10
N LEU A 96 -2.33 -5.97 -4.92
CA LEU A 96 -1.31 -5.17 -4.24
C LEU A 96 -0.10 -5.01 -5.18
N ASN A 97 0.31 -3.78 -5.46
CA ASN A 97 1.59 -3.51 -6.10
C ASN A 97 2.70 -3.51 -5.04
N LEU A 98 3.55 -4.52 -5.06
CA LEU A 98 4.67 -4.66 -4.15
C LEU A 98 5.94 -4.11 -4.79
N ILE A 99 6.63 -3.17 -4.14
CA ILE A 99 7.93 -2.64 -4.58
C ILE A 99 9.04 -3.38 -3.84
N VAL A 100 9.81 -4.20 -4.55
CA VAL A 100 10.84 -5.07 -3.97
C VAL A 100 12.23 -4.67 -4.45
N ALA A 101 13.12 -4.31 -3.52
CA ALA A 101 14.55 -4.17 -3.78
C ALA A 101 15.33 -5.43 -3.38
N GLU A 102 16.40 -5.68 -4.12
CA GLU A 102 17.41 -6.68 -3.77
C GLU A 102 18.55 -6.02 -2.98
N LEU A 103 18.75 -6.44 -1.72
CA LEU A 103 19.94 -6.07 -0.95
C LEU A 103 21.12 -6.90 -1.45
N GLU A 104 21.84 -6.32 -2.41
CA GLU A 104 23.01 -6.81 -3.13
C GLU A 104 22.78 -7.90 -4.20
N PRO A 105 23.20 -7.65 -5.46
CA PRO A 105 23.46 -8.73 -6.38
C PRO A 105 24.68 -9.47 -5.85
N ARG A 106 24.47 -10.65 -5.22
CA ARG A 106 25.57 -11.59 -5.01
C ARG A 106 26.35 -11.64 -6.32
N ARG A 107 27.68 -11.50 -6.25
CA ARG A 107 28.61 -11.73 -7.37
C ARG A 107 28.28 -13.08 -8.04
N GLN A 108 27.33 -13.08 -8.96
CA GLN A 108 26.83 -14.22 -9.70
C GLN A 108 26.41 -13.68 -11.06
N ILE A 109 27.36 -13.77 -11.98
CA ILE A 109 27.18 -14.20 -13.36
C ILE A 109 25.74 -14.03 -13.86
N ALA A 110 25.49 -12.89 -14.50
CA ALA A 110 24.57 -12.74 -15.63
C ALA A 110 23.24 -13.53 -15.56
N SER A 111 22.48 -13.39 -14.48
CA SER A 111 21.05 -13.68 -14.56
C SER A 111 20.26 -12.39 -14.35
N PRO A 112 19.63 -11.84 -15.41
CA PRO A 112 18.78 -10.65 -15.32
C PRO A 112 17.37 -10.97 -14.79
N ALA A 113 17.12 -12.19 -14.31
CA ALA A 113 15.81 -12.64 -13.88
C ALA A 113 15.57 -12.26 -12.41
N ALA A 114 14.39 -11.72 -12.13
CA ALA A 114 13.91 -11.51 -10.76
C ALA A 114 13.98 -12.81 -9.93
N PRO A 115 14.15 -12.75 -8.60
CA PRO A 115 14.30 -13.92 -7.73
C PRO A 115 12.99 -14.70 -7.57
N PHE A 116 11.93 -14.22 -8.19
CA PHE A 116 10.58 -14.80 -8.24
C PHE A 116 9.98 -14.59 -9.63
N ALA A 117 8.97 -15.39 -9.97
CA ALA A 117 8.28 -15.36 -11.25
C ALA A 117 6.76 -15.30 -11.09
N VAL A 118 6.04 -15.04 -12.18
CA VAL A 118 4.58 -15.15 -12.23
C VAL A 118 4.15 -16.55 -11.76
N GLY A 119 3.17 -16.60 -10.86
CA GLY A 119 2.69 -17.83 -10.23
C GLY A 119 3.37 -18.18 -8.91
N ASP A 120 4.53 -17.61 -8.58
CA ASP A 120 5.18 -17.80 -7.29
C ASP A 120 4.33 -17.26 -6.14
N LEU A 121 4.47 -17.89 -4.97
CA LEU A 121 3.86 -17.42 -3.72
C LEU A 121 4.89 -16.61 -2.94
N LEU A 122 4.51 -15.38 -2.60
CA LEU A 122 5.30 -14.47 -1.78
C LEU A 122 4.61 -14.24 -0.43
N THR A 123 5.42 -14.10 0.61
CA THR A 123 4.95 -13.69 1.93
C THR A 123 5.89 -12.68 2.55
N GLY A 124 5.35 -11.82 3.40
CA GLY A 124 6.12 -10.77 4.02
C GLY A 124 5.29 -9.82 4.87
N ILE A 125 5.91 -8.70 5.22
CA ILE A 125 5.30 -7.61 5.97
C ILE A 125 5.51 -6.30 5.19
N VAL A 126 4.47 -5.51 5.04
CA VAL A 126 4.47 -4.25 4.27
C VAL A 126 3.74 -3.13 4.99
N HIS A 127 4.14 -1.90 4.70
CA HIS A 127 3.29 -0.71 4.87
C HIS A 127 2.50 -0.47 3.58
N LEU A 128 1.23 -0.06 3.70
CA LEU A 128 0.37 0.21 2.54
C LEU A 128 0.16 1.72 2.36
N THR A 129 0.34 2.18 1.13
CA THR A 129 0.08 3.55 0.68
C THR A 129 -0.90 3.53 -0.48
N PRO A 130 -1.92 4.40 -0.50
CA PRO A 130 -2.80 4.51 -1.65
C PRO A 130 -2.14 5.40 -2.72
N LEU A 131 -2.15 4.96 -3.97
CA LEU A 131 -1.88 5.83 -5.13
C LEU A 131 -3.19 6.15 -5.84
N TRP A 132 -3.33 7.39 -6.31
CA TRP A 132 -4.54 7.87 -6.98
C TRP A 132 -4.31 7.93 -8.50
N GLU A 133 -5.38 7.91 -9.28
CA GLU A 133 -5.31 7.86 -10.75
C GLU A 133 -4.52 9.03 -11.39
N ASP A 134 -4.48 10.20 -10.74
CA ASP A 134 -3.74 11.38 -11.22
C ASP A 134 -2.25 11.42 -10.80
N VAL A 135 -1.81 10.42 -10.06
CA VAL A 135 -0.41 10.21 -9.68
C VAL A 135 0.20 9.18 -10.63
N SER A 136 1.50 9.30 -10.94
CA SER A 136 2.27 8.31 -11.70
C SER A 136 1.80 6.88 -11.43
N VAL A 137 1.03 6.34 -12.37
CA VAL A 137 0.39 5.03 -12.27
C VAL A 137 1.48 3.97 -12.11
N PRO A 138 1.31 3.01 -11.19
CA PRO A 138 2.24 1.89 -11.08
C PRO A 138 2.48 1.21 -12.43
N PRO A 139 3.71 0.81 -12.74
CA PRO A 139 4.00 0.13 -13.99
C PRO A 139 3.28 -1.23 -14.09
N VAL A 140 3.05 -1.87 -12.93
CA VAL A 140 2.14 -3.01 -12.76
C VAL A 140 1.23 -2.71 -11.58
N GLY A 141 -0.07 -2.60 -11.82
CA GLY A 141 -1.05 -2.24 -10.80
C GLY A 141 -2.46 -2.45 -11.31
N GLU A 142 -3.37 -2.82 -10.41
CA GLU A 142 -4.79 -2.95 -10.71
C GLU A 142 -5.58 -2.01 -9.79
N PRO A 143 -6.45 -1.15 -10.34
CA PRO A 143 -7.21 -0.20 -9.53
C PRO A 143 -8.27 -0.92 -8.69
N VAL A 144 -8.47 -0.44 -7.47
CA VAL A 144 -9.52 -0.88 -6.56
C VAL A 144 -10.45 0.27 -6.21
N GLN A 145 -11.73 -0.05 -6.11
CA GLN A 145 -12.76 0.88 -5.68
C GLN A 145 -12.87 0.87 -4.16
N ALA A 146 -12.83 2.04 -3.56
CA ALA A 146 -12.84 2.22 -2.12
C ALA A 146 -13.78 3.35 -1.70
N VAL A 147 -14.29 3.27 -0.47
CA VAL A 147 -14.99 4.37 0.19
C VAL A 147 -14.29 4.69 1.49
N VAL A 148 -14.01 5.97 1.74
CA VAL A 148 -13.42 6.41 3.01
C VAL A 148 -14.42 6.18 4.14
N ARG A 149 -14.10 5.31 5.09
CA ARG A 149 -14.94 5.01 6.25
C ARG A 149 -14.57 5.83 7.47
N ARG A 150 -13.29 6.09 7.65
CA ARG A 150 -12.75 6.77 8.83
C ARG A 150 -11.46 7.48 8.49
N ILE A 151 -11.26 8.63 9.11
CA ILE A 151 -10.02 9.40 9.05
C ILE A 151 -9.53 9.57 10.48
N GLU A 152 -8.26 9.24 10.70
CA GLU A 152 -7.57 9.39 11.98
C GLU A 152 -6.30 10.21 11.78
N ARG A 153 -5.99 11.10 12.73
CA ARG A 153 -4.74 11.87 12.72
C ARG A 153 -3.94 11.54 13.96
N LEU A 154 -2.69 11.11 13.77
CA LEU A 154 -1.72 11.00 14.85
C LEU A 154 -1.16 12.39 15.12
N VAL A 155 -1.53 12.95 16.26
CA VAL A 155 -1.06 14.27 16.69
C VAL A 155 0.04 14.09 17.73
N MET A 156 1.24 14.56 17.39
CA MET A 156 2.39 14.60 18.29
C MET A 156 2.19 15.72 19.31
N ARG A 157 2.38 15.43 20.60
CA ARG A 157 2.25 16.43 21.68
C ARG A 157 3.55 16.52 22.48
N PRO A 158 4.03 17.72 22.82
CA PRO A 158 5.13 17.84 23.77
C PRO A 158 4.66 17.40 25.18
N GLY A 159 5.36 16.44 25.79
CA GLY A 159 5.11 15.96 27.16
C GLY A 159 4.93 14.44 27.28
N PRO A 160 4.67 13.92 28.50
CA PRO A 160 4.37 12.50 28.72
C PRO A 160 3.07 12.11 28.00
N GLY A 161 3.10 11.02 27.23
CA GLY A 161 2.05 10.72 26.24
C GLY A 161 2.31 11.43 24.90
N PHE A 162 3.49 11.17 24.34
CA PHE A 162 4.13 11.91 23.23
C PHE A 162 3.30 11.96 21.92
N ALA A 163 2.28 11.12 21.79
CA ALA A 163 1.36 11.12 20.66
C ALA A 163 -0.04 10.61 21.07
N SER A 164 -1.07 11.08 20.36
CA SER A 164 -2.45 10.60 20.51
C SER A 164 -3.16 10.55 19.17
N TYR A 165 -3.97 9.52 18.93
CA TYR A 165 -4.89 9.50 17.80
C TYR A 165 -6.15 10.32 18.10
N ARG A 166 -6.62 11.03 17.08
CA ARG A 166 -7.88 11.77 17.10
C ARG A 166 -8.68 11.47 15.84
N SER A 167 -10.00 11.38 15.98
CA SER A 167 -10.90 11.28 14.83
C SER A 167 -10.99 12.62 14.11
N GLU A 168 -11.40 12.61 12.82
CA GLU A 168 -11.55 13.82 12.00
C GLU A 168 -12.31 14.96 12.71
N SER A 169 -13.40 14.63 13.40
CA SER A 169 -14.25 15.58 14.14
C SER A 169 -13.55 16.28 15.33
N GLU A 170 -12.37 15.82 15.73
CA GLU A 170 -11.64 16.27 16.93
C GLU A 170 -10.32 16.99 16.59
N LEU A 171 -10.08 17.28 15.30
CA LEU A 171 -8.80 17.80 14.80
C LEU A 171 -8.76 19.34 14.77
N PRO A 172 -7.68 19.96 15.30
CA PRO A 172 -7.40 21.37 15.05
C PRO A 172 -6.89 21.60 13.61
N HIS A 173 -6.82 22.89 13.21
CA HIS A 173 -6.47 23.34 11.86
C HIS A 173 -5.18 22.68 11.31
N PRO A 174 -5.08 22.39 10.00
CA PRO A 174 -4.00 21.63 9.35
C PRO A 174 -2.54 22.08 9.57
N GLU A 175 -2.26 23.21 10.22
CA GLU A 175 -0.93 23.83 10.27
C GLU A 175 -0.10 23.52 11.54
N LEU A 176 -0.56 22.60 12.39
CA LEU A 176 0.05 22.32 13.69
C LEU A 176 0.64 20.90 13.78
N ALA A 177 1.97 20.79 13.64
CA ALA A 177 2.84 19.60 13.83
C ALA A 177 2.92 18.60 12.65
N PRO A 178 3.99 17.76 12.57
CA PRO A 178 4.07 16.70 11.55
C PRO A 178 3.03 15.64 11.89
N ASP A 179 1.87 15.73 11.24
CA ASP A 179 0.76 14.83 11.49
C ASP A 179 0.76 13.68 10.50
N GLN A 180 0.62 12.47 11.01
CA GLN A 180 0.33 11.33 10.15
C GLN A 180 -1.18 11.17 10.06
N VAL A 181 -1.72 11.24 8.83
CA VAL A 181 -3.14 10.99 8.58
C VAL A 181 -3.30 9.56 8.10
N TYR A 182 -4.27 8.85 8.68
CA TYR A 182 -4.63 7.49 8.32
C TYR A 182 -6.05 7.48 7.78
N LEU A 183 -6.22 6.81 6.64
CA LEU A 183 -7.54 6.56 6.04
C LEU A 183 -7.87 5.09 6.24
N THR A 184 -9.01 4.81 6.86
CA THR A 184 -9.62 3.48 6.76
C THR A 184 -10.58 3.47 5.58
N LEU A 185 -10.30 2.59 4.64
CA LEU A 185 -10.99 2.43 3.37
C LEU A 185 -11.77 1.13 3.39
N ASP A 186 -13.05 1.19 3.00
CA ASP A 186 -13.81 -0.01 2.69
C ASP A 186 -13.73 -0.29 1.20
N ILE A 187 -13.03 -1.36 0.85
CA ILE A 187 -12.75 -1.79 -0.50
C ILE A 187 -13.80 -2.81 -0.94
N SER A 188 -14.50 -2.53 -2.04
CA SER A 188 -15.41 -3.49 -2.64
C SER A 188 -14.62 -4.48 -3.49
N THR A 189 -14.69 -5.78 -3.14
CA THR A 189 -14.12 -6.86 -3.98
C THR A 189 -15.03 -7.23 -5.16
N SER A 190 -16.21 -6.63 -5.24
CA SER A 190 -17.09 -6.73 -6.41
C SER A 190 -16.83 -5.54 -7.34
N PRO A 191 -16.79 -5.73 -8.67
CA PRO A 191 -16.89 -4.61 -9.58
C PRO A 191 -18.24 -3.93 -9.30
N LEU A 192 -18.21 -2.66 -8.89
CA LEU A 192 -19.40 -1.84 -8.76
C LEU A 192 -20.03 -1.74 -10.16
N SER A 193 -21.01 -2.59 -10.43
CA SER A 193 -21.95 -2.38 -11.51
C SER A 193 -22.71 -1.11 -11.17
N PHE A 194 -22.27 0.02 -11.71
CA PHE A 194 -23.08 1.23 -11.73
C PHE A 194 -24.37 0.87 -12.48
N ARG A 195 -25.46 0.64 -11.73
CA ARG A 195 -26.81 0.68 -12.28
C ARG A 195 -27.01 2.11 -12.77
N THR A 196 -26.97 2.29 -14.07
CA THR A 196 -27.64 3.40 -14.74
C THR A 196 -29.14 3.19 -14.60
N ASP A 197 -29.68 3.49 -13.41
CA ASP A 197 -31.13 3.62 -13.26
C ASP A 197 -31.56 4.91 -13.96
N GLY A 198 -32.08 4.73 -15.18
CA GLY A 198 -33.16 5.47 -15.79
C GLY A 198 -33.14 7.00 -15.70
N ALA A 199 -32.75 7.63 -16.81
CA ALA A 199 -33.36 8.90 -17.21
C ALA A 199 -34.31 8.62 -18.38
N ARG A 200 -35.59 8.90 -18.15
CA ARG A 200 -36.67 8.98 -19.15
C ARG A 200 -36.41 10.11 -20.13
#